data_AF-A0A523YQ54-F1
#
_entry.id   AF-A0A523YQ54-F1
#
_cell.length_a   1.000
_cell.length_b   1.000
_cell.length_c   1.000
_cell.angle_alpha   90.00
_cell.angle_beta   90.00
_cell.angle_gamma   90.00
#
_symmetry.space_group_name_H-M   'P 1'
#
loop_
_entity.id
_entity.type
_entity.pdbx_description
1 polymer ?
#
loop_
_entity_poly.entity_id
_entity_poly.type
_entity_poly.pdbx_seq_one_letter_code
_entity_poly.pdbx_strand_id
1 'polypeptide(L)' 'MKDLIEYIAKVLVDNPEEVRVTELEGKQTSVIELRVAKEDLGKVIGKQGRTARA' A
#
# COMPACT_ATOMS: atom_id res chain seq x y z
N MET A 1 -11.99 -4.03 -0.68
CA MET A 1 -11.06 -2.86 -0.64
C MET A 1 -9.63 -3.29 -0.93
N LYS A 2 -9.16 -4.35 -0.28
CA LYS A 2 -7.86 -4.99 -0.48
C LYS A 2 -7.38 -5.06 -1.95
N ASP A 3 -8.18 -5.66 -2.83
CA ASP A 3 -7.77 -5.94 -4.21
C ASP A 3 -7.48 -4.67 -5.03
N LEU A 4 -8.25 -3.60 -4.77
CA LEU A 4 -8.04 -2.30 -5.41
C LEU A 4 -6.73 -1.66 -4.96
N ILE A 5 -6.44 -1.71 -3.66
CA ILE A 5 -5.19 -1.19 -3.08
C ILE A 5 -3.99 -1.97 -3.61
N GLU A 6 -4.10 -3.31 -3.67
CA GLU A 6 -3.06 -4.17 -4.22
C GLU A 6 -2.80 -3.86 -5.69
N TYR A 7 -3.86 -3.71 -6.49
CA TYR A 7 -3.75 -3.34 -7.90
C TYR A 7 -3.03 -2.00 -8.10
N ILE A 8 -3.45 -0.95 -7.37
CA ILE A 8 -2.84 0.38 -7.47
C ILE A 8 -1.37 0.32 -7.04
N ALA A 9 -1.07 -0.33 -5.91
CA ALA A 9 0.29 -0.43 -5.41
C ALA A 9 1.20 -1.15 -6.42
N LYS A 10 0.76 -2.26 -7.03
CA LYS A 10 1.54 -2.98 -8.05
C LYS A 10 1.88 -2.14 -9.28
N VAL A 11 1.03 -1.19 -9.65
CA VAL A 11 1.28 -0.28 -10.79
C VAL A 11 2.27 0.84 -10.43
N LEU A 12 2.40 1.19 -9.15
CA LEU A 12 3.23 2.30 -8.68
C LEU A 12 4.68 1.94 -8.37
N VAL A 13 5.00 0.66 -8.21
CA VAL A 13 6.29 0.16 -7.71
C VAL A 13 7.09 -0.56 -8.80
N ASP A 14 8.40 -0.68 -8.62
CA ASP A 14 9.24 -1.45 -9.57
C ASP A 14 9.17 -2.95 -9.30
N ASN A 15 8.92 -3.35 -8.04
CA ASN A 15 8.88 -4.74 -7.59
C ASN A 15 7.43 -5.15 -7.21
N PRO A 16 6.52 -5.36 -8.19
CA PRO A 16 5.11 -5.67 -7.93
C PRO A 16 4.88 -7.00 -7.19
N GLU A 17 5.82 -7.95 -7.29
CA GLU A 17 5.82 -9.23 -6.58
C GLU A 17 6.06 -9.09 -5.06
N GLU A 18 6.66 -7.99 -4.63
CA GLU A 18 6.86 -7.69 -3.20
C GLU A 18 5.68 -6.94 -2.57
N VAL A 19 4.65 -6.61 -3.36
CA VAL A 19 3.43 -5.98 -2.85
C VAL A 19 2.59 -7.01 -2.11
N ARG A 20 2.33 -6.76 -0.82
CA ARG A 20 1.41 -7.56 -0.01
C ARG A 20 0.45 -6.66 0.74
N VAL A 21 -0.84 -6.97 0.62
CA VAL A 21 -1.91 -6.29 1.36
C VAL A 21 -2.52 -7.26 2.36
N THR A 22 -2.58 -6.85 3.62
CA THR A 22 -3.29 -7.58 4.68
C THR A 22 -4.41 -6.71 5.22
N GLU A 23 -5.60 -7.29 5.36
CA GLU A 23 -6.73 -6.63 6.02
C GLU A 23 -6.88 -7.23 7.42
N LEU A 24 -6.82 -6.37 8.43
CA LEU A 24 -7.07 -6.72 9.83
C LEU A 24 -8.45 -6.16 10.19
N GLU A 25 -9.42 -7.05 10.31
CA GLU A 25 -10.77 -6.69 10.72
C GLU A 25 -10.82 -6.40 12.22
N GLY A 26 -11.01 -5.14 12.59
CA GLY A 26 -11.38 -4.72 13.93
C GLY A 26 -12.90 -4.57 14.08
N LYS A 27 -13.38 -4.53 15.33
CA LYS A 27 -14.83 -4.48 15.64
C LYS A 27 -15.58 -3.27 15.04
N GLN A 28 -14.89 -2.17 14.75
CA GLN A 28 -15.48 -0.93 14.22
C GLN A 28 -14.61 -0.28 13.13
N THR A 29 -13.43 -0.83 12.85
CA THR A 29 -12.50 -0.28 11.87
C THR A 29 -11.72 -1.40 11.22
N SER A 30 -11.50 -1.30 9.91
CA SER A 30 -10.59 -2.19 9.18
C SER A 30 -9.25 -1.49 9.04
N VAL A 31 -8.17 -2.17 9.45
CA VAL A 31 -6.81 -1.70 9.24
C VAL A 31 -6.26 -2.43 8.03
N ILE A 32 -5.85 -1.67 7.01
CA ILE A 32 -5.17 -2.21 5.82
C ILE A 32 -3.67 -2.01 5.99
N GLU A 33 -2.90 -3.09 6.02
CA GLU A 33 -1.44 -3.06 6.02
C GLU A 33 -0.91 -3.35 4.61
N LEU A 34 -0.21 -2.38 4.02
CA LEU A 34 0.48 -2.50 2.73
C LEU A 34 1.98 -2.63 2.97
N ARG A 35 2.56 -3.73 2.53
CA ARG A 35 4.03 -3.95 2.50
C ARG A 35 4.51 -3.92 1.06
N VAL A 36 5.65 -3.27 0.85
CA VAL A 36 6.33 -3.12 -0.44
C VAL A 36 7.85 -3.20 -0.22
N ALA A 37 8.61 -3.36 -1.29
CA ALA A 37 10.07 -3.28 -1.26
C ALA A 37 10.54 -1.93 -0.70
N LYS A 38 11.70 -1.93 -0.04
CA LYS A 38 12.21 -0.74 0.67
C LYS A 38 12.48 0.43 -0.29
N GLU A 39 13.00 0.15 -1.48
CA GLU A 39 13.21 1.16 -2.53
C GLU A 39 11.90 1.81 -3.02
N ASP A 40 10.78 1.08 -2.95
CA ASP A 40 9.50 1.50 -3.50
C ASP A 40 8.65 2.33 -2.52
N LEU A 41 9.04 2.39 -1.24
CA LEU A 41 8.40 3.22 -0.22
C LEU A 41 8.21 4.68 -0.67
N GLY A 42 9.20 5.25 -1.34
CA GLY A 42 9.15 6.63 -1.81
C GLY A 42 8.06 6.88 -2.87
N LYS A 43 7.77 5.87 -3.70
CA LYS A 43 6.75 5.94 -4.77
C LYS A 43 5.34 5.82 -4.20
N VAL A 44 5.18 4.95 -3.20
CA VAL A 44 3.89 4.73 -2.50
C VAL A 44 3.54 5.90 -1.58
N ILE A 45 4.51 6.48 -0.88
CA ILE A 45 4.27 7.60 0.04
C ILE A 45 4.17 8.94 -0.70
N GLY A 46 4.93 9.10 -1.80
CA GLY A 46 5.04 10.33 -2.56
C GLY A 46 5.87 11.41 -1.85
N LYS A 47 6.35 12.43 -2.58
CA LYS A 47 7.09 13.56 -1.98
C LYS A 47 6.19 14.28 -0.96
N GLN A 48 6.67 14.44 0.28
CA GLN A 48 5.94 14.99 1.45
C GLN A 48 4.78 14.12 1.99
N GLY A 49 4.66 12.85 1.59
CA GLY A 49 3.57 11.99 2.06
C GLY A 49 2.23 12.26 1.40
N ARG A 50 2.20 12.94 0.25
CA ARG A 50 0.96 13.30 -0.46
C ARG A 50 0.12 12.09 -0.90
N THR A 51 0.73 10.93 -1.12
CA THR A 51 0.03 9.73 -1.61
C THR A 51 -0.48 8.87 -0.46
N ALA A 52 0.22 8.81 0.67
CA ALA A 52 -0.15 7.96 1.81
C ALA A 52 -0.94 8.67 2.93
N ARG A 53 -1.05 10.01 2.93
CA ARG A 53 -1.79 10.80 3.94
C ARG A 53 -3.17 11.30 3.49
N ALA A 54 -3.57 11.03 2.25
CA ALA A 54 -4.82 11.54 1.67
C ALA A 54 -6.02 10.63 1.96
#